data_AF-A0A830HSV0-F1
#
_entry.id   AF-A0A830HSV0-F1
#
_cell.length_a   1.000
_cell.length_b   1.000
_cell.length_c   1.000
_cell.angle_alpha   90.00
_cell.angle_beta   90.00
_cell.angle_gamma   90.00
#
_symmetry.space_group_name_H-M   'P 1'
#
loop_
_entity.id
_entity.type
_entity.pdbx_description
1 polymer ?
#
loop_
_entity_poly.entity_id
_entity_poly.type
_entity_poly.pdbx_seq_one_letter_code
_entity_poly.pdbx_strand_id
1 'polypeptide(L)'
;MQTDDVARSTVDASAGRLLAIMADVDTVSGYLLAGIGDASATQGPNFFVVSNTTSRADMETAFRDLSSREDVAVLLVSEQVADVLRDEIDEYKKKMSERGPRRPGTKASNMPCTVLEMVPSTQPQ
;
A
#
# COMPACT_ATOMS: atom_id res chain seq x y z
N MET A 1 2.80 0.75 42.31
CA MET A 1 1.94 1.55 41.41
C MET A 1 2.61 1.53 40.05
N GLN A 2 2.14 0.64 39.19
CA GLN A 2 2.62 0.50 37.81
C GLN A 2 1.84 1.54 36.99
N THR A 3 2.51 2.54 36.43
CA THR A 3 1.91 3.52 35.52
C THR A 3 2.55 3.31 34.15
N ASP A 4 2.00 2.38 33.39
CA ASP A 4 2.37 2.07 32.01
C ASP A 4 1.08 1.95 31.19
N ASP A 5 0.34 3.05 31.02
CA ASP A 5 -0.89 3.07 30.20
C ASP A 5 -1.06 4.43 29.51
N VAL A 6 -0.39 4.61 28.38
CA VAL A 6 -0.86 5.30 27.16
C VAL A 6 0.27 5.28 26.12
N ALA A 7 -0.08 5.05 24.85
CA ALA A 7 0.80 5.17 23.67
C ALA A 7 1.72 3.99 23.33
N ARG A 8 1.12 2.86 22.92
CA ARG A 8 1.64 2.14 21.76
C ARG A 8 0.56 1.30 21.09
N SER A 9 -0.12 1.92 20.13
CA SER A 9 -0.76 1.21 19.03
C SER A 9 -0.17 1.72 17.73
N THR A 10 1.14 1.60 17.58
CA THR A 10 1.74 1.45 16.25
C THR A 10 1.99 -0.04 16.13
N VAL A 11 1.23 -0.69 15.25
CA VAL A 11 1.33 -2.11 14.96
C VAL A 11 2.78 -2.57 15.00
N ASP A 12 3.07 -3.54 15.88
CA ASP A 12 4.42 -4.06 16.06
C ASP A 12 5.05 -4.43 14.71
N ALA A 13 6.09 -3.68 14.33
CA ALA A 13 6.94 -3.89 13.15
C ALA A 13 7.76 -5.20 13.21
N SER A 14 7.32 -6.17 14.02
CA SER A 14 7.99 -7.46 14.24
C SER A 14 7.24 -8.64 13.61
N ALA A 15 5.97 -8.49 13.21
CA ALA A 15 5.25 -9.55 12.46
C ALA A 15 4.04 -9.05 11.63
N GLY A 16 3.74 -7.74 11.64
CA GLY A 16 2.58 -7.15 11.00
C GLY A 16 2.95 -6.40 9.72
N ARG A 17 2.79 -7.09 8.60
CA ARG A 17 2.70 -6.57 7.23
C ARG A 17 2.02 -5.17 7.17
N LEU A 18 2.71 -4.13 6.67
CA LEU A 18 2.31 -2.71 6.64
C LEU A 18 1.34 -2.35 5.50
N LEU A 19 0.63 -1.24 5.63
CA LEU A 19 -0.23 -0.70 4.57
C LEU A 19 0.45 0.49 3.90
N ALA A 20 0.43 0.50 2.57
CA ALA A 20 0.85 1.63 1.77
C ALA A 20 -0.33 2.26 1.02
N ILE A 21 -0.29 3.57 0.78
CA ILE A 21 -1.43 4.32 0.24
C ILE A 21 -0.96 5.33 -0.81
N MET A 22 -1.59 5.30 -1.97
CA MET A 22 -1.37 6.23 -3.09
C MET A 22 -2.71 6.85 -3.49
N ALA A 23 -2.96 8.07 -3.04
CA ALA A 23 -4.23 8.75 -3.27
C ALA A 23 -4.11 10.27 -3.09
N ASP A 24 -5.20 10.98 -3.36
CA ASP A 24 -5.31 12.42 -3.12
C ASP A 24 -5.21 12.76 -1.61
N VAL A 25 -4.88 14.01 -1.31
CA VAL A 25 -4.70 14.56 0.03
C VAL A 25 -5.87 14.25 0.95
N ASP A 26 -7.10 14.33 0.45
CA ASP A 26 -8.30 14.07 1.26
C ASP A 26 -8.38 12.61 1.69
N THR A 27 -8.00 11.70 0.78
CA THR A 27 -7.99 10.26 1.04
C THR A 27 -6.87 9.90 2.00
N VAL A 28 -5.64 10.35 1.71
CA VAL A 28 -4.48 10.11 2.58
C VAL A 28 -4.71 10.67 3.98
N SER A 29 -5.29 11.87 4.08
CA SER A 29 -5.65 12.49 5.36
C SER A 29 -6.67 11.65 6.12
N GLY A 30 -7.67 11.07 5.45
CA GLY A 30 -8.63 10.16 6.07
C GLY A 30 -7.97 8.92 6.69
N TYR A 31 -6.99 8.33 6.01
CA TYR A 31 -6.24 7.18 6.53
C TYR A 31 -5.31 7.55 7.69
N LEU A 32 -4.63 8.69 7.61
CA LEU A 32 -3.82 9.21 8.72
C LEU A 32 -4.68 9.47 9.96
N LEU A 33 -5.88 10.03 9.79
CA LEU A 33 -6.84 10.24 10.89
C LEU A 33 -7.38 8.93 11.47
N ALA A 34 -7.50 7.88 10.64
CA ALA A 34 -7.85 6.54 11.08
C ALA A 34 -6.71 5.84 11.88
N GLY A 35 -5.55 6.48 12.02
CA GLY A 35 -4.37 5.90 12.65
C GLY A 35 -3.58 4.96 11.73
N ILE A 36 -3.88 4.96 10.43
CA ILE A 36 -3.18 4.20 9.40
C ILE A 36 -2.15 5.14 8.76
N GLY A 37 -0.98 5.20 9.39
CA GLY A 37 0.13 6.03 8.92
C GLY A 37 1.37 5.73 9.73
N ASP A 38 2.33 5.04 9.12
CA ASP A 38 3.66 4.87 9.69
C ASP A 38 4.66 5.63 8.82
N ALA A 39 5.29 6.63 9.45
CA ALA A 39 6.43 7.34 8.90
C ALA A 39 7.65 6.87 9.68
N SER A 40 8.00 5.59 9.53
CA SER A 40 9.21 5.06 10.13
C SER A 40 10.42 5.80 9.56
N ALA A 41 11.21 6.42 10.43
CA ALA A 41 12.41 7.16 10.09
C ALA A 41 13.45 6.33 9.29
N THR A 42 13.31 5.00 9.30
CA THR A 42 14.26 4.07 8.67
C THR A 42 13.86 3.66 7.25
N GLN A 43 12.56 3.67 6.92
CA GLN A 43 12.06 3.12 5.65
C GLN A 43 11.33 4.17 4.78
N GLY A 44 11.07 5.37 5.31
CA GLY A 44 10.36 6.42 4.59
C GLY A 44 8.83 6.29 4.71
N PRO A 45 8.07 7.30 4.25
CA PRO A 45 6.63 7.32 4.38
C PRO A 45 6.00 6.17 3.58
N ASN A 46 5.03 5.48 4.18
CA ASN A 46 4.26 4.44 3.48
C ASN A 46 3.10 5.02 2.66
N PHE A 47 3.00 6.35 2.55
CA PHE A 47 1.97 7.02 1.77
C PHE A 47 2.61 7.94 0.73
N PHE A 48 1.95 8.06 -0.41
CA PHE A 48 2.31 8.98 -1.46
C PHE A 48 1.07 9.79 -1.83
N VAL A 49 1.18 11.10 -1.62
CA VAL A 49 0.10 12.04 -1.90
C VAL A 49 0.16 12.41 -3.37
N VAL A 50 -0.88 12.06 -4.10
CA VAL A 50 -1.03 12.41 -5.52
C VAL A 50 -1.76 13.73 -5.62
N SER A 51 -1.19 14.67 -6.35
CA SER A 51 -1.85 15.92 -6.74
C SER A 51 -2.11 15.93 -8.24
N ASN A 52 -2.97 16.83 -8.71
CA ASN A 52 -3.27 17.01 -10.12
C ASN A 52 -2.06 17.53 -10.95
N THR A 53 -0.97 17.93 -10.28
CA THR A 53 0.29 18.37 -10.90
C THR A 53 1.38 17.30 -10.85
N THR A 54 1.15 16.17 -10.18
CA THR A 54 2.12 15.08 -10.07
C THR A 54 2.29 14.41 -11.43
N SER A 55 3.54 14.21 -11.86
CA SER A 55 3.81 13.56 -13.15
C SER A 55 3.62 12.06 -13.07
N ARG A 56 3.18 11.44 -14.18
CA ARG A 56 3.09 9.97 -14.30
C ARG A 56 4.39 9.27 -13.87
N ALA A 57 5.54 9.78 -14.30
CA ALA A 57 6.85 9.22 -13.96
C ALA A 57 7.13 9.18 -12.44
N ASP A 58 6.65 10.18 -11.70
CA ASP A 58 6.79 10.21 -10.24
C ASP A 58 5.90 9.15 -9.59
N MET A 59 4.68 8.97 -10.10
CA MET A 59 3.75 7.93 -9.64
C MET A 59 4.29 6.53 -9.92
N GLU A 60 4.86 6.29 -11.10
CA GLU A 60 5.47 5.00 -11.47
C GLU A 60 6.64 4.67 -10.55
N THR A 61 7.50 5.66 -10.29
CA THR A 61 8.66 5.52 -9.39
C THR A 61 8.20 5.19 -7.98
N ALA A 62 7.24 5.96 -7.44
CA ALA A 62 6.68 5.72 -6.11
C ALA A 62 5.98 4.35 -6.01
N PHE A 63 5.22 3.95 -7.02
CA PHE A 63 4.59 2.63 -7.08
C PHE A 63 5.63 1.52 -7.05
N ARG A 64 6.69 1.64 -7.85
CA ARG A 64 7.76 0.64 -7.89
C ARG A 64 8.52 0.57 -6.57
N ASP A 65 8.75 1.68 -5.89
CA ASP A 65 9.40 1.71 -4.57
C ASP A 65 8.52 1.04 -3.51
N LEU A 66 7.23 1.37 -3.47
CA LEU A 66 6.27 0.77 -2.53
C LEU A 66 6.01 -0.71 -2.82
N SER A 67 6.05 -1.11 -4.08
CA SER A 67 5.83 -2.48 -4.54
C SER A 67 7.05 -3.39 -4.37
N SER A 68 8.25 -2.81 -4.35
CA SER A 68 9.51 -3.52 -4.09
C SER A 68 9.75 -3.80 -2.61
N ARG A 69 9.00 -3.11 -1.73
CA ARG A 69 9.11 -3.20 -0.28
C ARG A 69 8.38 -4.43 0.27
N GLU A 70 9.12 -5.31 0.95
CA GLU A 70 8.59 -6.57 1.50
C GLU A 70 7.85 -6.40 2.83
N ASP A 71 8.03 -5.26 3.48
CA ASP A 71 7.30 -4.86 4.68
C ASP A 71 5.88 -4.39 4.35
N VAL A 72 5.61 -3.97 3.12
CA VAL A 72 4.27 -3.58 2.65
C VAL A 72 3.46 -4.81 2.23
N ALA A 73 2.33 -4.99 2.90
CA ALA A 73 1.37 -6.06 2.69
C ALA A 73 0.37 -5.74 1.59
N VAL A 74 -0.18 -4.54 1.65
CA VAL A 74 -1.26 -4.07 0.80
C VAL A 74 -0.95 -2.64 0.41
N LEU A 75 -1.05 -2.38 -0.89
CA LEU A 75 -0.92 -1.06 -1.47
C LEU A 75 -2.30 -0.60 -1.95
N LEU A 76 -2.84 0.43 -1.31
CA LEU A 76 -4.10 1.05 -1.70
C LEU A 76 -3.82 2.14 -2.73
N VAL A 77 -4.50 2.06 -3.87
CA VAL A 77 -4.42 3.08 -4.93
C VAL A 77 -5.81 3.64 -5.21
N SER A 78 -5.92 4.95 -5.44
CA SER A 78 -7.16 5.52 -5.97
C SER A 78 -7.38 5.09 -7.42
N GLU A 79 -8.64 4.99 -7.84
CA GLU A 79 -9.01 4.65 -9.22
C GLU A 79 -8.31 5.54 -10.25
N GLN A 80 -8.24 6.85 -10.00
CA GLN A 80 -7.59 7.81 -10.90
C GLN A 80 -6.10 7.50 -11.09
N VAL A 81 -5.41 7.05 -10.04
CA VAL A 81 -4.00 6.67 -10.09
C VAL A 81 -3.84 5.29 -10.73
N ALA A 82 -4.78 4.37 -10.47
CA ALA A 82 -4.77 3.04 -11.05
C ALA A 82 -4.96 3.06 -12.58
N ASP A 83 -5.77 3.98 -13.12
CA ASP A 83 -5.93 4.14 -14.56
C ASP A 83 -4.65 4.66 -15.24
N VAL A 84 -3.93 5.57 -14.56
CA VAL A 84 -2.64 6.10 -15.04
C VAL A 84 -1.54 5.04 -15.01
N LEU A 85 -1.49 4.22 -13.95
CA LEU A 85 -0.49 3.18 -13.71
C LEU A 85 -0.95 1.78 -14.16
N ARG A 86 -1.91 1.72 -15.08
CA ARG A 86 -2.56 0.46 -15.46
C ARG A 86 -1.58 -0.56 -16.03
N ASP A 87 -0.60 -0.09 -16.81
CA ASP A 87 0.46 -0.91 -17.40
C ASP A 87 1.35 -1.56 -16.31
N GLU A 88 1.87 -0.76 -15.37
CA GLU A 88 2.65 -1.24 -14.22
C GLU A 88 1.86 -2.20 -13.33
N ILE A 89 0.59 -1.92 -13.06
CA ILE A 89 -0.27 -2.77 -12.22
C ILE A 89 -0.53 -4.11 -12.93
N ASP A 90 -0.78 -4.11 -14.23
CA ASP A 90 -1.02 -5.34 -14.99
C ASP A 90 0.25 -6.20 -15.08
N GLU A 91 1.40 -5.61 -15.40
CA GLU A 91 2.71 -6.27 -15.36
C GLU A 91 2.98 -6.88 -13.97
N TYR A 92 2.67 -6.13 -12.91
CA TYR A 92 2.81 -6.61 -11.53
C TYR A 92 1.87 -7.77 -11.21
N LYS A 93 0.59 -7.67 -11.58
CA LYS A 93 -0.41 -8.74 -11.42
C LYS A 93 -0.04 -9.98 -12.23
N LYS A 94 0.48 -9.82 -13.44
CA LYS A 94 0.96 -10.91 -14.30
C LYS A 94 2.13 -11.64 -13.65
N LYS A 95 3.13 -10.89 -13.15
CA LYS A 95 4.27 -11.44 -12.40
C LYS A 95 3.84 -12.20 -11.14
N MET A 96 2.76 -11.77 -10.50
CA MET A 96 2.11 -12.49 -9.39
C MET A 96 1.39 -13.76 -9.85
N SER A 97 0.65 -13.70 -10.96
CA SER A 97 -0.16 -14.82 -11.49
C SER A 97 0.71 -15.97 -12.05
N GLU A 98 1.86 -15.65 -12.65
CA GLU A 98 2.84 -16.64 -13.13
C GLU A 98 3.52 -17.43 -12.01
N ARG A 99 3.40 -16.98 -10.74
CA ARG A 99 3.68 -17.83 -9.59
C ARG A 99 2.48 -18.75 -9.39
N GLY A 100 2.50 -19.89 -10.10
CA GLY A 100 1.45 -20.91 -10.13
C GLY A 100 0.89 -21.35 -8.77
N PRO A 101 -0.18 -22.16 -8.75
CA PRO A 101 -0.99 -22.44 -7.57
C PRO A 101 -0.11 -22.85 -6.39
N ARG A 102 -0.11 -22.02 -5.34
CA ARG A 102 0.67 -22.27 -4.13
C ARG A 102 0.36 -23.67 -3.62
N ARG A 103 1.38 -24.53 -3.54
CA ARG A 103 1.26 -25.80 -2.84
C ARG A 103 0.90 -25.51 -1.37
N PRO A 104 -0.11 -26.17 -0.79
CA PRO A 104 -0.42 -26.04 0.63
C PRO A 104 0.78 -26.59 1.43
N GLY A 105 1.49 -25.73 2.17
CA GLY A 105 2.60 -26.13 3.05
C GLY A 105 3.88 -25.29 2.98
N THR A 106 4.08 -24.46 1.94
CA THR A 106 5.27 -23.59 1.86
C THR A 106 5.00 -22.26 2.55
N LYS A 107 5.81 -21.92 3.57
CA LYS A 107 5.69 -20.66 4.32
C LYS A 107 5.58 -19.45 3.38
N ALA A 108 4.60 -18.59 3.65
CA ALA A 108 4.28 -17.39 2.88
C ALA A 108 5.29 -16.23 3.07
N SER A 109 6.58 -16.55 3.20
CA SER A 109 7.62 -15.59 3.58
C SER A 109 8.06 -14.67 2.44
N ASN A 110 7.53 -14.83 1.23
CA ASN A 110 7.77 -13.89 0.13
C ASN A 110 6.50 -13.76 -0.75
N MET A 111 5.42 -13.25 -0.15
CA MET A 111 4.28 -12.74 -0.93
C MET A 111 4.60 -11.26 -1.25
N PRO A 112 4.67 -10.88 -2.53
CA PRO A 112 4.75 -9.46 -2.90
C PRO A 112 3.46 -8.74 -2.48
N CYS A 113 3.50 -7.41 -2.32
CA CYS A 113 2.39 -6.61 -1.82
C CYS A 113 1.11 -6.80 -2.67
N THR A 114 -0.07 -6.87 -2.04
CA THR A 114 -1.34 -6.96 -2.76
C THR A 114 -1.80 -5.55 -3.15
N VAL A 115 -1.96 -5.27 -4.44
CA VAL A 115 -2.48 -3.98 -4.90
C VAL A 115 -4.01 -4.03 -4.83
N LEU A 116 -4.60 -3.12 -4.05
CA LEU A 116 -6.03 -3.00 -3.85
C LEU A 116 -6.49 -1.66 -4.41
N GLU A 117 -7.28 -1.71 -5.47
CA GLU A 117 -7.85 -0.53 -6.07
C GLU A 117 -9.08 -0.09 -5.26
N MET A 118 -9.08 1.16 -4.81
CA MET A 118 -10.27 1.77 -4.23
C MET A 118 -11.22 2.14 -5.35
N VAL A 119 -12.09 1.18 -5.69
CA VAL A 119 -13.20 1.43 -6.61
C VAL A 119 -14.24 2.22 -5.82
N PRO A 120 -14.53 3.49 -6.19
CA PRO A 120 -15.69 4.16 -5.63
C PRO A 120 -16.90 3.29 -5.97
N SER A 121 -17.73 3.02 -4.96
CA SER A 121 -18.98 2.28 -5.15
C SER A 121 -19.95 3.14 -5.98
N THR A 122 -19.67 3.33 -7.27
CA THR A 122 -20.69 3.72 -8.23
C THR A 122 -21.50 2.45 -8.47
N GLN A 123 -22.54 2.33 -7.63
CA GLN A 123 -23.67 1.45 -7.89
C GLN A 123 -24.12 1.58 -9.35
N PRO A 124 -24.57 0.47 -9.97
CA PRO A 124 -24.87 0.43 -11.38
C PRO A 124 -26.02 1.37 -11.75
N GLN A 125 -25.77 2.20 -12.78
CA GLN A 125 -26.70 2.88 -13.71
C GLN A 125 -27.74 3.83 -13.11
#